data_AF-A0A7D8H2Y1-F1
#
_entry.id   AF-A0A7D8H2Y1-F1
#
_cell.length_a   1.000
_cell.length_b   1.000
_cell.length_c   1.000
_cell.angle_alpha   90.00
_cell.angle_beta   90.00
_cell.angle_gamma   90.00
#
_symmetry.space_group_name_H-M   'P 1'
#
loop_
_entity.id
_entity.type
_entity.pdbx_description
1 polymer ?
#
loop_
_entity_poly.entity_id
_entity_poly.type
_entity_poly.pdbx_seq_one_letter_code
_entity_poly.pdbx_strand_id
1 'polypeptide(L)'
;MAWNDEVNKPIHLKGPHLGKLLRRVRDLEKRGYDHVRPYQVRKSIWKDYKYDMNKNFGKGKYKLSGYEIETEYSFLMIKKVD
;
A
#
# COMPACT_ATOMS: atom_id res chain seq x y z
N MET A 1 2.72 -28.24 17.04
CA MET A 1 1.88 -27.04 17.31
C MET A 1 0.62 -27.18 16.48
N ALA A 2 -0.55 -27.22 17.13
CA ALA A 2 -1.84 -27.40 16.45
C ALA A 2 -2.29 -26.05 15.86
N TRP A 3 -2.56 -26.03 14.56
CA TRP A 3 -3.04 -24.84 13.86
C TRP A 3 -4.46 -24.51 14.33
N ASN A 4 -4.61 -23.40 15.06
CA ASN A 4 -5.91 -22.87 15.46
C ASN A 4 -6.33 -21.73 14.51
N ASP A 5 -7.37 -21.95 13.70
CA ASP A 5 -7.82 -21.02 12.64
C ASP A 5 -8.33 -19.66 13.17
N GLU A 6 -8.79 -19.60 14.43
CA GLU A 6 -9.23 -18.35 15.04
C GLU A 6 -8.06 -17.49 15.52
N VAL A 7 -6.97 -18.12 15.98
CA VAL A 7 -5.81 -17.44 16.56
C VAL A 7 -4.73 -17.15 15.52
N ASN A 8 -4.54 -18.05 14.56
CA ASN A 8 -3.52 -17.95 13.52
C ASN A 8 -4.01 -17.20 12.27
N LYS A 9 -5.06 -16.40 12.38
CA LYS A 9 -5.59 -15.63 11.24
C LYS A 9 -4.57 -14.55 10.82
N PRO A 10 -4.07 -14.58 9.56
CA PRO A 10 -3.12 -13.58 9.11
C PRO A 10 -3.74 -12.18 9.07
N ILE A 11 -3.02 -11.19 9.59
CA ILE A 11 -3.37 -9.78 9.50
C ILE A 11 -2.64 -9.18 8.31
N HIS A 12 -3.42 -8.61 7.38
CA HIS A 12 -2.88 -7.91 6.22
C HIS A 12 -2.84 -6.40 6.53
N LEU A 13 -1.65 -5.84 6.61
CA LEU A 13 -1.45 -4.40 6.76
C LEU A 13 -1.12 -3.81 5.39
N LYS A 14 -1.98 -2.92 4.87
CA LYS A 14 -1.79 -2.27 3.58
C LYS A 14 -1.94 -0.76 3.67
N GLY A 15 -1.24 -0.03 2.83
CA GLY A 15 -1.47 1.41 2.66
C GLY A 15 -0.30 2.16 2.03
N PRO A 16 -0.50 3.45 1.72
CA PRO A 16 0.49 4.25 1.00
C PRO A 16 1.62 4.81 1.89
N HIS A 17 1.44 4.82 3.21
CA HIS A 17 2.40 5.41 4.14
C HIS A 17 3.25 4.35 4.84
N LEU A 18 4.43 4.07 4.28
CA LEU A 18 5.38 3.08 4.83
C LEU A 18 5.68 3.30 6.31
N GLY A 19 5.96 4.54 6.74
CA GLY A 19 6.30 4.83 8.14
C GLY A 19 5.18 4.50 9.13
N LYS A 20 3.91 4.72 8.75
CA LYS A 20 2.75 4.36 9.59
C LYS A 20 2.60 2.84 9.69
N LEU A 21 2.83 2.13 8.58
CA LEU A 21 2.77 0.67 8.55
C LEU A 21 3.88 0.04 9.38
N LEU A 22 5.12 0.52 9.27
CA LEU A 22 6.25 0.01 10.05
C LEU A 22 6.06 0.18 11.57
N ARG A 23 5.47 1.30 12.01
CA ARG A 23 5.09 1.47 13.44
C ARG A 23 4.12 0.39 13.89
N ARG A 24 3.08 0.14 13.08
CA ARG A 24 2.07 -0.88 13.38
C ARG A 24 2.62 -2.30 13.33
N VAL A 25 3.56 -2.58 12.43
CA VAL A 25 4.29 -3.86 12.37
C VAL A 25 5.08 -4.06 13.67
N ARG A 26 5.87 -3.08 14.10
CA ARG A 26 6.64 -3.17 15.37
C ARG A 26 5.75 -3.40 16.59
N ASP A 27 4.58 -2.77 16.64
CA ASP A 27 3.63 -2.97 17.73
C ASP A 27 3.05 -4.40 17.73
N LEU A 28 2.87 -5.01 16.56
CA LEU A 28 2.44 -6.39 16.41
C LEU A 28 3.58 -7.38 16.75
N GLU A 29 4.82 -7.10 16.34
CA GLU A 29 6.00 -7.90 16.74
C GLU A 29 6.12 -7.99 18.26
N LYS A 30 5.96 -6.87 18.97
CA LYS A 30 5.91 -6.83 20.45
C LYS A 30 4.79 -7.67 21.06
N ARG A 31 3.73 -7.94 20.30
CA ARG A 31 2.57 -8.76 20.72
C ARG A 31 2.70 -10.23 20.30
N GLY A 32 3.86 -10.64 19.77
CA GLY A 32 4.13 -12.01 19.35
C GLY A 32 3.64 -12.35 17.93
N TYR A 33 3.50 -11.35 17.05
CA TYR A 33 3.23 -11.59 15.64
C TYR A 33 4.51 -11.66 14.83
N ASP A 34 4.57 -12.62 13.92
CA ASP A 34 5.68 -12.82 12.99
C ASP A 34 5.30 -12.49 11.56
N HIS A 35 6.31 -12.15 10.76
CA HIS A 35 6.17 -11.93 9.34
C HIS A 35 5.94 -13.26 8.61
N VAL A 36 4.81 -13.37 7.90
CA VAL A 36 4.53 -14.51 7.01
C VAL A 36 5.26 -14.34 5.68
N ARG A 37 5.37 -13.10 5.20
CA ARG A 37 6.04 -12.74 3.93
C ARG A 37 6.78 -11.41 4.03
N PRO A 38 7.87 -11.24 3.25
CA PRO A 38 8.55 -9.96 3.12
C PRO A 38 7.64 -8.90 2.49
N TYR A 39 7.95 -7.63 2.75
CA TYR A 39 7.14 -6.50 2.30
C TYR A 39 6.99 -6.49 0.77
N GLN A 40 5.80 -6.13 0.28
CA GLN A 40 5.57 -5.93 -1.15
C GLN A 40 5.24 -4.47 -1.42
N VAL A 41 5.84 -3.92 -2.48
CA VAL A 41 5.48 -2.62 -3.04
C VAL A 41 4.66 -2.86 -4.28
N ARG A 42 3.46 -2.29 -4.33
CA ARG A 42 2.66 -2.20 -5.54
C ARG A 42 2.69 -0.76 -6.02
N LYS A 43 3.11 -0.54 -7.25
CA LYS A 43 3.07 0.77 -7.90
C LYS A 43 1.95 0.74 -8.93
N SER A 44 0.89 1.50 -8.69
CA SER A 44 -0.16 1.75 -9.67
C SER A 44 0.20 3.05 -10.38
N ILE A 45 0.38 3.00 -11.69
CA ILE A 45 0.59 4.19 -12.50
C ILE A 45 -0.75 4.53 -13.13
N TRP A 46 -1.42 5.55 -12.61
CA TRP A 46 -2.61 6.11 -13.24
C TRP A 46 -2.18 7.17 -14.25
N LYS A 47 -2.62 6.98 -15.50
CA LYS A 47 -2.32 7.89 -16.61
C LYS A 47 -3.56 8.70 -16.90
N ASP A 48 -3.79 9.72 -16.07
CA ASP A 48 -5.04 10.46 -16.13
C ASP A 48 -4.94 11.76 -16.95
N TYR A 49 -5.84 11.80 -17.93
CA TYR A 49 -6.33 12.92 -18.73
C TYR A 49 -5.38 13.61 -19.72
N LYS A 50 -5.69 13.43 -21.02
CA LYS A 50 -5.46 14.49 -22.02
C LYS A 50 -6.42 15.64 -21.68
N TYR A 51 -5.93 16.64 -20.94
CA TYR A 51 -6.66 17.89 -20.77
C TYR A 51 -6.56 18.68 -22.09
N ASP A 52 -7.67 18.77 -22.85
CA ASP A 52 -7.72 19.58 -24.07
C ASP A 52 -8.15 21.00 -23.70
N MET A 53 -7.18 21.85 -23.33
CA MET A 53 -7.42 23.27 -23.02
C MET A 53 -7.94 24.08 -24.23
N ASN A 54 -8.03 23.51 -25.44
CA ASN A 54 -8.58 24.19 -26.63
C ASN A 54 -10.00 24.72 -26.43
N LYS A 55 -10.78 24.17 -25.48
CA LYS A 55 -12.17 24.60 -25.27
C LYS A 55 -12.33 25.86 -24.42
N ASN A 56 -11.33 26.25 -23.60
CA ASN A 56 -11.50 27.32 -22.61
C ASN A 56 -10.52 28.52 -22.71
N PHE A 57 -9.35 28.38 -23.35
CA PHE A 57 -8.39 29.51 -23.46
C PHE A 57 -7.74 29.53 -24.84
N GLY A 58 -8.27 30.39 -25.72
CA GLY A 58 -7.98 30.41 -27.16
C GLY A 58 -6.57 30.80 -27.63
N LYS A 59 -5.54 30.78 -26.77
CA LYS A 59 -4.15 31.11 -27.18
C LYS A 59 -3.11 30.34 -26.34
N GLY A 60 -2.68 29.17 -26.82
CA GLY A 60 -1.48 28.49 -26.32
C GLY A 60 -1.67 27.00 -26.06
N LYS A 61 -1.10 26.14 -26.92
CA LYS A 61 -1.17 24.68 -26.82
C LYS A 61 -0.17 24.14 -25.80
N TYR A 62 -0.52 24.15 -24.51
CA TYR A 62 0.24 23.40 -23.50
C TYR A 62 -0.50 22.10 -23.16
N LYS A 63 0.09 20.96 -23.51
CA LYS A 63 -0.38 19.64 -23.08
C LYS A 63 0.27 19.32 -21.74
N LEU A 64 -0.47 19.48 -20.65
CA LEU A 64 -0.05 18.97 -19.35
C LEU A 64 -0.45 17.50 -19.28
N SER A 65 0.54 16.60 -19.35
CA SER A 65 0.38 15.19 -19.01
C SER A 65 0.91 14.98 -17.59
N GLY A 66 0.02 14.74 -16.64
CA GLY A 66 0.39 14.27 -15.31
C GLY A 66 0.48 12.75 -15.28
N TYR A 67 1.35 12.22 -14.43
CA TYR A 67 1.33 10.81 -14.04
C TYR A 67 1.19 10.78 -12.52
N GLU A 68 0.23 10.02 -12.01
CA GLU A 68 0.07 9.82 -10.57
C GLU A 68 0.60 8.42 -10.22
N ILE A 69 1.63 8.37 -9.37
CA ILE A 69 2.23 7.12 -8.91
C ILE A 69 1.63 6.81 -7.54
N GLU A 70 0.63 5.94 -7.50
CA GLU A 70 0.17 5.36 -6.25
C GLU A 70 1.13 4.26 -5.84
N THR A 71 1.79 4.42 -4.69
CA THR A 71 2.63 3.38 -4.10
C THR A 71 1.90 2.79 -2.91
N GLU A 72 1.54 1.51 -2.96
CA GLU A 72 0.95 0.76 -1.86
C GLU A 72 1.99 -0.21 -1.28
N TYR A 73 2.14 -0.20 0.04
CA TYR A 73 2.98 -1.12 0.79
C TYR A 73 2.09 -2.16 1.48
N SER A 74 2.50 -3.43 1.47
CA SER A 74 1.78 -4.51 2.16
C SER A 74 2.68 -5.39 3.03
N PHE A 75 2.21 -5.72 4.22
CA PHE A 75 2.82 -6.65 5.17
C PHE A 75 1.79 -7.71 5.59
N LEU A 76 2.23 -8.96 5.72
CA LEU A 76 1.38 -10.07 6.20
C LEU A 76 1.97 -10.62 7.50
N MET A 77 1.20 -10.51 8.57
CA MET A 77 1.61 -10.85 9.94
C MET A 77 0.75 -12.00 10.46
N ILE A 78 1.32 -12.97 11.18
CA ILE A 78 0.57 -14.06 11.84
C ILE A 78 0.94 -14.10 13.31
N LYS A 79 -0.03 -14.34 14.18
CA LYS A 79 0.26 -14.49 15.61
C LYS A 79 0.90 -15.86 15.82
N LYS A 80 2.07 -15.92 16.45
CA LYS A 80 2.59 -17.21 16.91
C LYS A 80 1.76 -17.66 18.11
N VAL A 81 1.35 -18.92 18.06
CA VAL A 81 0.84 -19.65 19.22
C VAL A 81 1.98 -20.54 19.66
N ASP A 82 2.53 -20.27 20.84
CA ASP A 82 3.51 -21.15 21.50
C ASP A 82 2.88 -22.51 21.83
#